data_AF-A0A662WVY8-F1
#
_entry.id   AF-A0A662WVY8-F1
#
_cell.length_a   1.000
_cell.length_b   1.000
_cell.length_c   1.000
_cell.angle_alpha   90.00
_cell.angle_beta   90.00
_cell.angle_gamma   90.00
#
_symmetry.space_group_name_H-M   'P 1'
#
loop_
_entity.id
_entity.type
_entity.pdbx_description
1 polymer ?
#
loop_
_entity_poly.entity_id
_entity_poly.type
_entity_poly.pdbx_seq_one_letter_code
_entity_poly.pdbx_strand_id
1 'polypeptide(L)'
;MVQVSKMLLGLAAMLMASVVPTSLAEQAPPFEVPTFDYEQLSTGSTPDDVLAVLKKDGIVSFNNIPSYTQVRQAYLDSAAACAVSAQEVNAEFLLYKTLTDGTNRYTISTPSGQDADPTATTTDVACPGYSAVYNEFSS
;
A
#
# COMPACT_ATOMS: atom_id res chain seq x y z
N MET A 1 20.70 63.11 -25.85
CA MET A 1 20.35 62.41 -24.59
C MET A 1 19.19 61.42 -24.81
N VAL A 2 19.35 60.32 -25.56
CA VAL A 2 18.31 59.26 -25.60
C VAL A 2 18.93 57.91 -26.02
N GLN A 3 20.04 57.45 -25.43
CA GLN A 3 20.58 56.15 -25.86
C GLN A 3 21.49 55.41 -24.88
N VAL A 4 21.21 55.46 -23.57
CA VAL A 4 21.94 54.62 -22.59
C VAL A 4 21.03 53.98 -21.55
N SER A 5 19.77 54.44 -21.39
CA SER A 5 18.94 54.03 -20.26
C SER A 5 18.14 52.73 -20.43
N LYS A 6 18.24 52.04 -21.58
CA LYS A 6 17.40 50.84 -21.87
C LYS A 6 18.13 49.50 -21.80
N MET A 7 19.43 49.47 -21.50
CA MET A 7 20.22 48.23 -21.56
C MET A 7 20.57 47.60 -20.19
N LEU A 8 20.11 48.17 -19.09
CA LEU A 8 20.35 47.62 -17.74
C LEU A 8 19.14 46.90 -17.11
N LEU A 9 17.98 46.86 -17.77
CA LEU A 9 16.78 46.19 -17.25
C LEU A 9 16.60 44.74 -17.73
N GLY A 10 17.54 44.21 -18.53
CA GLY A 10 17.39 42.90 -19.18
C GLY A 10 17.97 41.70 -18.44
N LEU A 11 18.53 41.87 -17.23
CA LEU A 11 19.33 40.82 -16.57
C LEU A 11 18.97 40.60 -15.09
N ALA A 12 17.68 40.62 -14.76
CA ALA A 12 17.22 40.35 -13.39
C ALA A 12 16.12 39.27 -13.28
N ALA A 13 15.80 38.59 -14.39
CA ALA A 13 14.67 37.67 -14.45
C ALA A 13 15.09 36.28 -14.94
N MET A 14 16.04 35.62 -14.26
CA MET A 14 16.28 34.18 -14.46
C MET A 14 17.11 33.63 -13.30
N LEU A 15 16.52 33.57 -12.11
CA LEU A 15 16.95 32.71 -11.00
C LEU A 15 15.76 32.55 -10.03
N MET A 16 14.62 32.12 -10.57
CA MET A 16 13.64 31.43 -9.76
C MET A 16 14.17 30.00 -9.63
N ALA A 17 15.12 29.79 -8.71
CA ALA A 17 15.37 28.47 -8.20
C ALA A 17 14.02 27.98 -7.68
N SER A 18 13.40 27.04 -8.38
CA SER A 18 12.21 26.36 -7.93
C SER A 18 12.54 25.73 -6.59
N VAL A 19 12.17 26.40 -5.49
CA VAL A 19 12.02 25.75 -4.20
C VAL A 19 11.01 24.65 -4.45
N VAL A 20 11.51 23.43 -4.64
CA VAL A 20 10.68 22.23 -4.63
C VAL A 20 9.96 22.29 -3.29
N PRO A 21 8.63 22.37 -3.26
CA PRO A 21 7.93 22.32 -1.99
C PRO A 21 8.31 20.98 -1.35
N THR A 22 9.13 21.02 -0.31
CA THR A 22 9.32 19.87 0.58
C THR A 22 7.93 19.55 1.07
N SER A 23 7.38 18.44 0.59
CA SER A 23 6.08 17.99 1.05
C SER A 23 6.13 17.83 2.57
N LEU A 24 5.02 18.01 3.27
CA LEU A 24 4.97 17.82 4.73
C LEU A 24 5.49 16.43 5.15
N ALA A 25 5.48 15.45 4.25
CA ALA A 25 6.07 14.13 4.47
C ALA A 25 7.61 14.17 4.54
N GLU A 26 8.28 15.06 3.80
CA GLU A 26 9.74 15.23 3.83
C GLU A 26 10.23 15.90 5.12
N GLN A 27 9.34 16.60 5.82
CA GLN A 27 9.60 17.31 7.07
C GLN A 27 9.16 16.52 8.31
N ALA A 28 8.47 15.39 8.10
CA ALA A 28 8.07 14.52 9.19
C ALA A 28 9.33 13.93 9.85
N PRO A 29 9.47 14.01 11.19
CA PRO A 29 10.59 13.37 11.84
C PRO A 29 10.51 11.86 11.60
N PRO A 30 11.66 11.17 11.46
CA PRO A 30 11.65 9.72 11.42
C PRO A 30 11.04 9.19 12.73
N PHE A 31 10.19 8.19 12.61
CA PHE A 31 9.66 7.44 13.74
C PHE A 31 10.00 5.96 13.53
N GLU A 32 10.30 5.28 14.62
CA GLU A 32 10.53 3.85 14.60
C GLU A 32 9.20 3.13 14.79
N VAL A 33 8.98 2.05 14.03
CA VAL A 33 7.85 1.14 14.24
C VAL A 33 8.34 0.00 15.11
N PRO A 34 7.87 -0.14 16.36
CA PRO A 34 8.31 -1.22 17.23
C PRO A 34 7.98 -2.59 16.61
N THR A 35 8.92 -3.52 16.71
CA THR A 35 8.78 -4.89 16.21
C THR A 35 8.63 -5.86 17.37
N PHE A 36 7.62 -6.72 17.29
CA PHE A 36 7.38 -7.79 18.25
C PHE A 36 7.47 -9.16 17.57
N ASP A 37 7.87 -10.17 18.33
CA ASP A 37 7.84 -11.56 17.87
C ASP A 37 6.42 -12.10 17.94
N TYR A 38 5.91 -12.58 16.79
CA TYR A 38 4.57 -13.14 16.69
C TYR A 38 4.37 -14.32 17.64
N GLU A 39 5.38 -15.18 17.82
CA GLU A 39 5.29 -16.37 18.68
C GLU A 39 5.20 -16.00 20.17
N GLN A 40 5.63 -14.80 20.53
CA GLN A 40 5.66 -14.32 21.92
C GLN A 40 4.44 -13.47 22.30
N LEU A 41 3.52 -13.20 21.36
CA LEU A 41 2.39 -12.28 21.57
C LEU A 41 1.48 -12.65 22.75
N SER A 42 1.44 -13.91 23.15
CA SER A 42 0.61 -14.41 24.27
C SER A 42 1.40 -14.67 25.55
N THR A 43 2.68 -14.30 25.58
CA THR A 43 3.61 -14.67 26.65
C THR A 43 4.06 -13.45 27.47
N GLY A 44 4.25 -13.66 28.77
CA GLY A 44 4.83 -12.64 29.66
C GLY A 44 4.09 -11.30 29.62
N SER A 45 4.85 -10.21 29.54
CA SER A 45 4.32 -8.83 29.41
C SER A 45 4.05 -8.41 27.96
N THR A 46 4.40 -9.23 26.97
CA THR A 46 4.31 -8.88 25.54
C THR A 46 2.93 -8.35 25.12
N PRO A 47 1.78 -8.93 25.55
CA PRO A 47 0.47 -8.37 25.20
C PRO A 47 0.27 -6.92 25.66
N ASP A 48 0.70 -6.62 26.90
CA ASP A 48 0.57 -5.29 27.48
C ASP A 48 1.52 -4.28 26.82
N ASP A 49 2.73 -4.73 26.47
CA ASP A 49 3.74 -3.94 25.76
C ASP A 49 3.25 -3.58 24.35
N VAL A 50 2.69 -4.55 23.61
CA VAL A 50 2.06 -4.33 22.30
C VAL A 50 0.89 -3.34 22.42
N LEU A 51 0.02 -3.51 23.41
CA LEU A 51 -1.10 -2.59 23.64
C LEU A 51 -0.63 -1.17 23.97
N ALA A 52 0.44 -1.03 24.76
CA ALA A 52 1.01 0.27 25.11
C ALA A 52 1.56 0.99 23.86
N VAL A 53 2.27 0.28 22.99
CA VAL A 53 2.75 0.83 21.71
C VAL A 53 1.60 1.20 20.78
N LEU A 54 0.61 0.32 20.61
CA LEU A 54 -0.56 0.60 19.77
C LEU A 54 -1.32 1.85 20.26
N LYS A 55 -1.45 2.06 21.57
CA LYS A 55 -2.07 3.28 22.13
C LYS A 55 -1.26 4.55 21.86
N LYS A 56 0.06 4.44 21.77
CA LYS A 56 0.99 5.56 21.57
C LYS A 56 1.13 5.94 20.09
N ASP A 57 1.41 4.95 19.25
CA ASP A 57 1.88 5.15 17.87
C ASP A 57 0.87 4.62 16.83
N GLY A 58 -0.09 3.78 17.22
CA GLY A 58 -1.13 3.24 16.32
C GLY A 58 -0.63 2.19 15.32
N ILE A 59 0.67 1.89 15.31
CA ILE A 59 1.30 0.93 14.40
C ILE A 59 2.36 0.10 15.14
N VAL A 60 2.41 -1.19 14.80
CA VAL A 60 3.44 -2.14 15.21
C VAL A 60 3.84 -2.98 14.00
N SER A 61 4.98 -3.64 14.10
CA SER A 61 5.38 -4.68 13.15
C SER A 61 5.54 -6.00 13.87
N PHE A 62 5.28 -7.10 13.15
CA PHE A 62 5.53 -8.45 13.64
C PHE A 62 6.62 -9.11 12.80
N ASN A 63 7.51 -9.84 13.47
CA ASN A 63 8.43 -10.79 12.83
C ASN A 63 8.04 -12.23 13.21
N ASN A 64 8.69 -13.20 12.58
CA ASN A 64 8.50 -14.63 12.85
C ASN A 64 7.04 -15.11 12.73
N ILE A 65 6.24 -14.48 11.86
CA ILE A 65 4.89 -14.97 11.55
C ILE A 65 5.04 -16.33 10.82
N PRO A 66 4.46 -17.41 11.34
CA PRO A 66 4.58 -18.74 10.74
C PRO A 66 4.17 -18.74 9.26
N SER A 67 5.00 -19.34 8.40
CA SER A 67 4.76 -19.51 6.96
C SER A 67 4.48 -18.23 6.14
N TYR A 68 4.60 -17.04 6.73
CA TYR A 68 4.16 -15.78 6.10
C TYR A 68 4.78 -15.52 4.73
N THR A 69 6.08 -15.75 4.57
CA THR A 69 6.74 -15.56 3.27
C THR A 69 6.13 -16.43 2.17
N GLN A 70 5.85 -17.70 2.47
CA GLN A 70 5.29 -18.63 1.51
C GLN A 70 3.84 -18.25 1.17
N VAL A 71 3.01 -18.04 2.18
CA VAL A 71 1.59 -17.72 2.00
C VAL A 71 1.40 -16.36 1.31
N ARG A 72 2.20 -15.35 1.69
CA ARG A 72 2.21 -14.05 1.02
C ARG A 72 2.57 -14.16 -0.46
N GLN A 73 3.57 -14.96 -0.80
CA GLN A 73 3.97 -15.13 -2.19
C GLN A 73 2.85 -15.80 -3.00
N ALA A 74 2.28 -16.90 -2.48
CA ALA A 74 1.15 -17.57 -3.11
C ALA A 74 -0.05 -16.63 -3.33
N TYR A 75 -0.37 -15.81 -2.32
CA TYR A 75 -1.43 -14.80 -2.43
C TYR A 75 -1.13 -13.75 -3.50
N LEU A 76 0.06 -13.16 -3.52
CA LEU A 76 0.41 -12.14 -4.50
C LEU A 76 0.39 -12.67 -5.93
N ASP A 77 0.90 -13.89 -6.14
CA ASP A 77 0.88 -14.56 -7.45
C ASP A 77 -0.55 -14.86 -7.90
N SER A 78 -1.38 -15.39 -7.00
CA SER A 78 -2.79 -15.69 -7.27
C SER A 78 -3.62 -14.43 -7.52
N ALA A 79 -3.40 -13.37 -6.74
CA ALA A 79 -4.07 -12.07 -6.91
C ALA A 79 -3.71 -11.43 -8.26
N ALA A 80 -2.44 -11.48 -8.67
CA ALA A 80 -2.01 -10.98 -9.96
C ALA A 80 -2.66 -11.76 -11.12
N ALA A 81 -2.66 -13.10 -11.05
CA ALA A 81 -3.31 -13.95 -12.05
C ALA A 81 -4.83 -13.71 -12.12
N CYS A 82 -5.48 -13.57 -10.97
CA CYS A 82 -6.89 -13.26 -10.87
C CYS A 82 -7.22 -11.91 -11.51
N ALA A 83 -6.45 -10.86 -11.19
CA ALA A 83 -6.69 -9.52 -11.76
C ALA A 83 -6.62 -9.52 -13.29
N VAL A 84 -5.68 -10.26 -13.89
CA VAL A 84 -5.57 -10.40 -15.35
C VAL A 84 -6.76 -11.16 -15.91
N SER A 85 -7.10 -12.32 -15.35
CA SER A 85 -8.21 -13.16 -15.84
C SER A 85 -9.57 -12.46 -15.70
N ALA A 86 -9.79 -11.77 -14.59
CA ALA A 86 -10.97 -10.96 -14.32
C ALA A 86 -11.09 -9.78 -15.30
N GLN A 87 -9.97 -9.21 -15.73
CA GLN A 87 -9.95 -8.11 -16.70
C GLN A 87 -10.42 -8.57 -18.08
N GLU A 88 -10.02 -9.76 -18.51
CA GLU A 88 -10.41 -10.34 -19.81
C GLU A 88 -11.94 -10.52 -19.94
N VAL A 89 -12.61 -10.84 -18.82
CA VAL A 89 -14.06 -11.06 -18.77
C VAL A 89 -14.85 -9.86 -18.24
N ASN A 90 -14.20 -8.73 -17.97
CA ASN A 90 -14.80 -7.54 -17.35
C ASN A 90 -15.59 -7.87 -16.07
N ALA A 91 -14.97 -8.64 -15.16
CA ALA A 91 -15.62 -9.07 -13.93
C ALA A 91 -16.04 -7.86 -13.06
N GLU A 92 -17.25 -7.91 -12.50
CA GLU A 92 -17.84 -6.81 -11.72
C GLU A 92 -17.03 -6.44 -10.48
N PHE A 93 -16.38 -7.41 -9.85
CA PHE A 93 -15.56 -7.19 -8.66
C PHE A 93 -14.20 -6.54 -8.98
N LEU A 94 -13.83 -6.38 -10.26
CA LEU A 94 -12.54 -5.81 -10.64
C LEU A 94 -12.67 -4.31 -10.87
N LEU A 95 -12.05 -3.54 -9.97
CA LEU A 95 -11.87 -2.11 -10.14
C LEU A 95 -10.55 -1.83 -10.88
N TYR A 96 -10.50 -0.75 -11.66
CA TYR A 96 -9.26 -0.33 -12.30
C TYR A 96 -9.09 1.19 -12.26
N LYS A 97 -7.83 1.62 -12.24
CA LYS A 97 -7.43 3.03 -12.40
C LYS A 97 -6.21 3.11 -13.30
N THR A 98 -6.29 3.90 -14.36
CA THR A 98 -5.12 4.27 -15.16
C THR A 98 -4.35 5.36 -14.43
N LEU A 99 -3.07 5.10 -14.18
CA LEU A 99 -2.14 6.03 -13.55
C LEU A 99 -1.60 7.04 -14.58
N THR A 100 -0.92 8.09 -14.09
CA THR A 100 -0.41 9.19 -14.93
C THR A 100 0.58 8.72 -16.00
N ASP A 101 1.30 7.62 -15.74
CA ASP A 101 2.25 6.99 -16.66
C ASP A 101 1.58 6.02 -17.66
N GLY A 102 0.25 5.89 -17.62
CA GLY A 102 -0.51 4.97 -18.47
C GLY A 102 -0.64 3.56 -17.89
N THR A 103 -0.02 3.26 -16.75
CA THR A 103 -0.13 1.95 -16.10
C THR A 103 -1.54 1.73 -15.57
N ASN A 104 -2.16 0.58 -15.85
CA ASN A 104 -3.42 0.20 -15.22
C ASN A 104 -3.16 -0.49 -13.88
N ARG A 105 -3.69 0.10 -12.81
CA ARG A 105 -3.76 -0.55 -11.50
C ARG A 105 -5.10 -1.23 -11.36
N TYR A 106 -5.08 -2.56 -11.25
CA TYR A 106 -6.26 -3.35 -10.96
C TYR A 106 -6.43 -3.55 -9.45
N THR A 107 -7.67 -3.66 -8.98
CA THR A 107 -8.00 -3.88 -7.58
C THR A 107 -9.17 -4.86 -7.51
N ILE A 108 -8.94 -5.99 -6.85
CA ILE A 108 -9.97 -6.99 -6.56
C ILE A 108 -10.78 -6.46 -5.37
N SER A 109 -12.05 -6.15 -5.60
CA SER A 109 -12.96 -5.59 -4.60
C SER A 109 -13.82 -6.70 -3.99
N THR A 110 -13.25 -7.43 -3.04
CA THR A 110 -13.95 -8.45 -2.25
C THR A 110 -14.00 -8.06 -0.77
N PRO A 111 -15.05 -8.47 -0.02
CA PRO A 111 -15.07 -8.33 1.44
C PRO A 111 -13.80 -8.92 2.10
N SER A 112 -13.34 -8.30 3.19
CA SER A 112 -12.10 -8.66 3.88
C SER A 112 -12.20 -8.52 5.39
N GLY A 113 -11.28 -9.16 6.13
CA GLY A 113 -11.25 -9.10 7.59
C GLY A 113 -12.50 -9.72 8.23
N GLN A 114 -13.10 -9.01 9.19
CA GLN A 114 -14.30 -9.49 9.92
C GLN A 114 -15.53 -9.65 9.02
N ASP A 115 -15.58 -8.92 7.90
CA ASP A 115 -16.68 -8.98 6.94
C ASP A 115 -16.43 -10.02 5.83
N ALA A 116 -15.29 -10.75 5.88
CA ALA A 116 -15.00 -11.80 4.92
C ALA A 116 -15.92 -13.01 5.14
N ASP A 117 -16.74 -13.32 4.15
CA ASP A 117 -17.48 -14.57 4.09
C ASP A 117 -16.58 -15.64 3.42
N PRO A 118 -16.12 -16.67 4.16
CA PRO A 118 -15.27 -17.71 3.59
C PRO A 118 -15.98 -18.57 2.54
N THR A 119 -17.31 -18.45 2.42
CA THR A 119 -18.13 -19.15 1.43
C THR A 119 -18.42 -18.30 0.19
N ALA A 120 -17.89 -17.07 0.10
CA ALA A 120 -18.10 -16.20 -1.04
C ALA A 120 -17.48 -16.78 -2.33
N THR A 121 -18.31 -16.98 -3.35
CA THR A 121 -17.91 -17.54 -4.64
C THR A 121 -17.79 -16.49 -5.74
N THR A 122 -17.89 -15.20 -5.40
CA THR A 122 -17.99 -14.08 -6.35
C THR A 122 -16.82 -14.02 -7.33
N THR A 123 -15.65 -14.51 -6.91
CA THR A 123 -14.44 -14.53 -7.74
C THR A 123 -14.23 -15.85 -8.49
N ASP A 124 -14.90 -16.94 -8.11
CA ASP A 124 -14.52 -18.30 -8.54
C ASP A 124 -14.65 -18.52 -10.05
N VAL A 125 -15.61 -17.86 -10.71
CA VAL A 125 -15.83 -17.99 -12.16
C VAL A 125 -14.65 -17.40 -12.94
N ALA A 126 -14.16 -16.24 -12.54
CA ALA A 126 -13.05 -15.54 -13.23
C ALA A 126 -11.67 -15.92 -12.65
N CYS A 127 -11.64 -16.38 -11.41
CA CYS A 127 -10.43 -16.68 -10.64
C CYS A 127 -10.58 -17.97 -9.82
N PRO A 128 -10.65 -19.15 -10.47
CA PRO A 128 -10.79 -20.42 -9.75
C PRO A 128 -9.67 -20.62 -8.72
N GLY A 129 -10.05 -20.89 -7.47
CA GLY A 129 -9.11 -21.17 -6.38
C GLY A 129 -8.50 -19.93 -5.69
N TYR A 130 -8.78 -18.72 -6.17
CA TYR A 130 -8.29 -17.48 -5.54
C TYR A 130 -8.81 -17.33 -4.10
N SER A 131 -10.09 -17.64 -3.86
CA SER A 131 -10.73 -17.56 -2.55
C SER A 131 -10.01 -18.38 -1.49
N ALA A 132 -9.55 -19.59 -1.82
CA ALA A 132 -8.79 -20.45 -0.91
C ALA A 132 -7.45 -19.82 -0.49
N VAL A 133 -6.68 -19.32 -1.46
CA VAL A 133 -5.37 -18.70 -1.21
C VAL A 133 -5.52 -17.39 -0.43
N TYR A 134 -6.55 -16.60 -0.74
CA TYR A 134 -6.88 -15.37 -0.01
C TYR A 134 -7.24 -15.66 1.46
N ASN A 135 -8.06 -16.70 1.71
CA ASN A 135 -8.44 -17.10 3.05
C ASN A 135 -7.24 -17.59 3.86
N GLU A 136 -6.32 -18.35 3.26
CA GLU A 136 -5.08 -18.79 3.93
C GLU A 136 -4.15 -17.61 4.28
N PHE A 137 -4.10 -16.57 3.44
CA PHE A 137 -3.32 -15.37 3.74
C PHE A 137 -3.96 -14.46 4.80
N SER A 138 -5.28 -14.49 4.92
CA SER A 138 -6.05 -13.59 5.79
C SER A 138 -6.41 -14.19 7.15
N SER A 139 -6.14 -15.48 7.36
CA SER A 139 -6.33 -16.21 8.63
C SER A 139 -5.19 -15.98 9.61
#